data_AF-A0A1F1U9X1-F1
#
_entry.id   AF-A0A1F1U9X1-F1
#
_cell.length_a   1.000
_cell.length_b   1.000
_cell.length_c   1.000
_cell.angle_alpha   90.00
_cell.angle_beta   90.00
_cell.angle_gamma   90.00
#
_symmetry.space_group_name_H-M   'P 1'
#
loop_
_entity.id
_entity.type
_entity.pdbx_description
1 polymer ?
#
loop_
_entity_poly.entity_id
_entity_poly.type
_entity_poly.pdbx_seq_one_letter_code
_entity_poly.pdbx_strand_id
1 'polypeptide(L)'
;MVGDVNYAAEQRERMQRVQRAKNYADSLRNSERPDTIIVCDFDRFRIHDLDSDDPESGYEEFRLEELPEQLYLLDFLVDPELERRRREEKVSLDAGELIGRVYDLLRAQYIDPDSEDSKHSLNVLCVRLVFLLFAEDAGLFAKDAFYNYLKPIPADRIRPALKEQSLLLT
;
A
#
# COMPACT_ATOMS: atom_id res chain seq x y z
N MET A 1 -15.64 39.50 -1.86
CA MET A 1 -14.63 39.85 -2.90
C MET A 1 -13.21 39.93 -2.36
N VAL A 2 -12.88 40.66 -1.27
CA VAL A 2 -11.50 40.63 -0.71
C VAL A 2 -11.24 39.39 0.17
N GLY A 3 -12.25 38.90 0.91
CA GLY A 3 -12.12 37.68 1.73
C GLY A 3 -11.94 36.38 0.93
N ASP A 4 -12.56 36.28 -0.26
CA ASP A 4 -12.50 35.07 -1.10
C ASP A 4 -11.12 34.86 -1.73
N VAL A 5 -10.43 35.95 -2.06
CA VAL A 5 -9.09 35.90 -2.67
C VAL A 5 -8.03 35.49 -1.64
N ASN A 6 -8.16 35.95 -0.39
CA ASN A 6 -7.22 35.60 0.67
C ASN A 6 -7.37 34.14 1.11
N TYR A 7 -8.62 33.66 1.23
CA TYR A 7 -8.89 32.25 1.52
C TYR A 7 -8.32 31.33 0.43
N ALA A 8 -8.51 31.68 -0.85
CA ALA A 8 -7.95 30.89 -1.95
C ALA A 8 -6.41 30.87 -1.96
N ALA A 9 -5.76 31.96 -1.54
CA ALA A 9 -4.30 32.04 -1.44
C ALA A 9 -3.76 31.16 -0.29
N GLU A 10 -4.36 31.22 0.90
CA GLU A 10 -4.00 30.40 2.05
C GLU A 10 -4.18 28.90 1.75
N GLN A 11 -5.28 28.52 1.09
CA GLN A 11 -5.51 27.13 0.70
C GLN A 11 -4.49 26.64 -0.34
N ARG A 12 -4.08 27.49 -1.28
CA ARG A 12 -3.00 27.17 -2.24
C ARG A 12 -1.66 26.96 -1.56
N GLU A 13 -1.32 27.82 -0.60
CA GLU A 13 -0.07 27.68 0.15
C GLU A 13 -0.06 26.38 0.95
N ARG A 14 -1.18 26.03 1.61
CA ARG A 14 -1.35 24.77 2.34
C ARG A 14 -1.19 23.55 1.42
N MET A 15 -1.88 23.52 0.28
CA MET A 15 -1.72 22.46 -0.73
C MET A 15 -0.27 22.35 -1.20
N GLN A 16 0.43 23.48 -1.38
CA GLN A 16 1.82 23.46 -1.81
C GLN A 16 2.75 22.85 -0.76
N ARG A 17 2.50 23.05 0.54
CA ARG A 17 3.29 22.44 1.63
C ARG A 17 3.11 20.91 1.65
N VAL A 18 1.87 20.43 1.56
CA VAL A 18 1.57 18.99 1.49
C VAL A 18 2.22 18.36 0.26
N GLN A 19 2.08 19.00 -0.91
CA GLN A 19 2.66 18.48 -2.15
C GLN A 19 4.19 18.37 -2.07
N ARG A 20 4.87 19.33 -1.44
CA ARG A 20 6.32 19.28 -1.24
C ARG A 20 6.73 18.12 -0.33
N ALA A 21 6.01 17.91 0.76
CA ALA A 21 6.27 16.81 1.67
C ALA A 21 6.03 15.45 0.98
N LYS A 22 4.96 15.33 0.17
CA LYS A 22 4.65 14.16 -0.63
C LYS A 22 5.75 13.87 -1.66
N ASN A 23 6.18 14.87 -2.42
CA ASN A 23 7.27 14.72 -3.39
C ASN A 23 8.58 14.25 -2.72
N TYR A 24 8.84 14.69 -1.48
CA TYR A 24 9.98 14.20 -0.70
C TYR A 24 9.78 12.74 -0.30
N ALA A 25 8.62 12.38 0.25
CA ALA A 25 8.28 11.00 0.62
C ALA A 25 8.40 10.04 -0.57
N ASP A 26 7.88 10.43 -1.74
CA ASP A 26 7.91 9.63 -2.97
C ASP A 26 9.32 9.51 -3.58
N SER A 27 10.28 10.34 -3.13
CA SER A 27 11.68 10.25 -3.55
C SER A 27 12.50 9.25 -2.70
N LEU A 28 11.95 8.78 -1.59
CA LEU A 28 12.62 7.83 -0.69
C LEU A 28 12.43 6.39 -1.17
N ARG A 29 13.31 5.49 -0.73
CA ARG A 29 13.11 4.05 -0.94
C ARG A 29 11.85 3.61 -0.19
N ASN A 30 11.18 2.56 -0.66
CA ASN A 30 9.92 2.13 -0.02
C ASN A 30 10.09 1.80 1.48
N SER A 31 11.25 1.27 1.88
CA SER A 31 11.58 1.00 3.29
C SER A 31 11.72 2.25 4.18
N GLU A 32 11.96 3.40 3.55
CA GLU A 32 12.20 4.71 4.17
C GLU A 32 11.03 5.69 3.92
N ARG A 33 10.08 5.32 3.06
CA ARG A 33 8.90 6.13 2.75
C ARG A 33 8.04 6.20 4.02
N PRO A 34 7.68 7.40 4.48
CA PRO A 34 6.80 7.54 5.64
C PRO A 34 5.38 7.11 5.28
N ASP A 35 4.69 6.56 6.27
CA ASP A 35 3.27 6.18 6.18
C ASP A 35 2.34 7.40 6.35
N THR A 36 2.81 8.45 7.02
CA THR A 36 2.02 9.62 7.41
C THR A 36 2.79 10.90 7.17
N ILE A 37 2.13 11.93 6.65
CA ILE A 37 2.65 13.31 6.56
C ILE A 37 1.87 14.20 7.53
N ILE A 38 2.60 14.91 8.39
CA ILE A 38 2.02 15.96 9.23
C ILE A 38 2.43 17.32 8.66
N VAL A 39 1.46 18.20 8.40
CA VAL A 39 1.73 19.62 8.11
C VAL A 39 1.05 20.50 9.15
N CYS A 40 1.70 21.60 9.51
CA CYS A 40 1.17 22.57 10.46
C CYS A 40 1.41 23.99 9.94
N ASP A 41 0.44 24.89 10.14
CA ASP A 41 0.57 26.32 9.84
C ASP A 41 0.61 27.21 11.09
N PHE A 42 0.95 26.62 12.25
CA PHE A 42 0.95 27.23 13.58
C PHE A 42 -0.44 27.66 14.11
N ASP A 43 -1.52 27.39 13.38
CA ASP A 43 -2.90 27.40 13.90
C ASP A 43 -3.53 26.01 13.86
N ARG A 44 -3.25 25.23 12.79
CA ARG A 44 -3.85 23.91 12.54
C ARG A 44 -2.81 22.87 12.18
N PHE A 45 -3.02 21.66 12.67
CA PHE A 45 -2.37 20.44 12.21
C PHE A 45 -3.23 19.73 11.18
N ARG A 46 -2.59 19.15 10.17
CA ARG A 46 -3.20 18.17 9.27
C ARG A 46 -2.34 16.94 9.23
N ILE A 47 -2.96 15.79 9.43
CA ILE A 47 -2.32 14.47 9.40
C ILE A 47 -2.87 13.73 8.19
N HIS A 48 -2.01 13.48 7.23
CA HIS A 48 -2.31 12.78 5.98
C HIS A 48 -1.79 11.34 6.05
N ASP A 49 -2.67 10.34 5.91
CA ASP A 49 -2.28 8.94 5.73
C ASP A 49 -1.96 8.69 4.25
N LEU A 50 -0.68 8.41 3.96
CA LEU A 50 -0.19 8.19 2.61
C LEU A 50 -0.60 6.85 2.00
N ASP A 51 -1.15 5.95 2.82
CA ASP A 51 -1.69 4.67 2.37
C ASP A 51 -3.22 4.68 2.21
N SER A 52 -3.87 5.83 2.42
CA SER A 52 -5.30 5.98 2.14
C SER A 52 -5.59 6.06 0.63
N ASP A 53 -6.82 5.72 0.23
CA ASP A 53 -7.26 5.79 -1.18
C ASP A 53 -7.27 7.22 -1.75
N ASP A 54 -7.32 8.24 -0.88
CA ASP A 54 -7.23 9.66 -1.23
C ASP A 54 -6.30 10.42 -0.27
N PRO A 55 -4.97 10.32 -0.43
CA PRO A 55 -4.01 10.95 0.48
C PRO A 55 -4.01 12.49 0.41
N GLU A 56 -4.53 13.06 -0.68
CA GLU A 56 -4.53 14.50 -0.92
C GLU A 56 -5.71 15.19 -0.23
N SER A 57 -6.88 14.55 -0.20
CA SER A 57 -8.08 15.09 0.44
C SER A 57 -8.43 14.44 1.78
N GLY A 58 -7.93 13.23 2.05
CA GLY A 58 -8.10 12.51 3.30
C GLY A 58 -7.07 12.95 4.33
N TYR A 59 -7.49 13.80 5.27
CA TYR A 59 -6.67 14.19 6.42
C TYR A 59 -7.50 14.43 7.67
N GLU A 60 -6.91 14.13 8.83
CA GLU A 60 -7.40 14.58 10.14
C GLU A 60 -6.90 16.02 10.38
N GLU A 61 -7.78 16.95 10.74
CA GLU A 61 -7.42 18.34 11.05
C GLU A 61 -7.87 18.74 12.45
N PHE A 62 -6.96 19.34 13.22
CA PHE A 62 -7.28 19.93 14.52
C PHE A 62 -6.47 21.20 14.76
N ARG A 63 -6.94 22.08 15.65
CA ARG A 63 -6.26 23.33 16.00
C ARG A 63 -5.13 23.06 16.99
N LEU A 64 -4.11 23.90 16.99
CA LEU A 64 -2.99 23.81 17.94
C LEU A 64 -3.46 23.90 19.40
N GLU A 65 -4.54 24.64 19.67
CA GLU A 65 -5.17 24.73 20.99
C GLU A 65 -5.75 23.39 21.47
N GLU A 66 -6.15 22.53 20.54
CA GLU A 66 -6.76 21.20 20.78
C GLU A 66 -5.70 20.09 20.86
N LEU A 67 -4.41 20.41 20.69
CA LEU A 67 -3.34 19.43 20.71
C LEU A 67 -3.33 18.54 21.96
N PRO A 68 -3.57 19.03 23.20
CA PRO A 68 -3.62 18.17 24.38
C PRO A 68 -4.72 17.10 24.32
N GLU A 69 -5.88 17.41 23.74
CA GLU A 69 -7.00 16.48 23.56
C GLU A 69 -6.77 15.52 22.39
N GLN A 70 -6.01 15.96 21.38
CA GLN A 70 -5.79 15.24 20.12
C GLN A 70 -4.47 14.46 20.08
N LEU A 71 -3.75 14.32 21.21
CA LEU A 71 -2.48 13.59 21.28
C LEU A 71 -2.58 12.15 20.77
N TYR A 72 -3.74 11.51 20.90
CA TYR A 72 -3.97 10.14 20.41
C TYR A 72 -3.78 10.00 18.89
N LEU A 73 -4.03 11.06 18.12
CA LEU A 73 -3.78 11.09 16.67
C LEU A 73 -2.28 11.03 16.35
N LEU A 74 -1.42 11.30 17.33
CA LEU A 74 0.03 11.31 17.23
C LEU A 74 0.68 10.13 17.95
N ASP A 75 -0.10 9.16 18.44
CA ASP A 75 0.42 8.00 19.18
C ASP A 75 1.44 7.19 18.35
N PHE A 76 1.33 7.21 17.02
CA PHE A 76 2.29 6.60 16.10
C PHE A 76 3.70 7.21 16.19
N LEU A 77 3.85 8.43 16.71
CA LEU A 77 5.16 9.05 16.97
C LEU A 77 5.82 8.50 18.24
N VAL A 78 5.03 7.95 19.17
CA VAL A 78 5.52 7.45 20.47
C VAL A 78 6.14 6.06 20.31
N ASP A 79 5.51 5.19 19.52
CA ASP A 79 6.05 3.87 19.16
C ASP A 79 5.84 3.56 17.67
N PRO A 80 6.69 4.15 16.80
CA PRO A 80 6.61 3.93 15.35
C PRO A 80 6.79 2.46 14.95
N GLU A 81 7.55 1.68 15.74
CA GLU A 81 7.79 0.26 15.46
C GLU A 81 6.53 -0.58 15.70
N LEU A 82 5.76 -0.28 16.74
CA LEU A 82 4.52 -1.00 17.05
C LEU A 82 3.45 -0.78 15.97
N GLU A 83 3.27 0.45 15.52
CA GLU A 83 2.29 0.77 14.46
C GLU A 83 2.70 0.16 13.11
N ARG A 84 3.99 0.23 12.76
CA ARG A 84 4.53 -0.46 11.59
C ARG A 84 4.29 -1.98 11.66
N ARG A 85 4.59 -2.62 12.80
CA ARG A 85 4.33 -4.06 12.99
C ARG A 85 2.85 -4.41 12.85
N ARG A 86 1.94 -3.61 13.43
CA ARG A 86 0.48 -3.82 13.30
C ARG A 86 0.00 -3.72 11.86
N ARG A 87 0.54 -2.77 11.09
CA ARG A 87 0.21 -2.59 9.67
C ARG A 87 0.75 -3.75 8.84
N GLU A 88 2.02 -4.15 9.03
CA GLU A 88 2.62 -5.32 8.39
C GLU A 88 1.84 -6.61 8.70
N GLU A 89 1.36 -6.79 9.94
CA GLU A 89 0.52 -7.91 10.36
C GLU A 89 -0.83 -7.91 9.64
N LYS A 90 -1.51 -6.76 9.58
CA LYS A 90 -2.79 -6.61 8.88
C LYS A 90 -2.66 -6.90 7.38
N VAL A 91 -1.64 -6.33 6.72
CA VAL A 91 -1.36 -6.58 5.30
C VAL A 91 -1.07 -8.06 5.06
N SER A 92 -0.32 -8.71 5.94
CA SER A 92 -0.04 -10.15 5.87
C SER A 92 -1.31 -11.00 5.99
N LEU A 93 -2.24 -10.62 6.87
CA LEU A 93 -3.52 -11.29 7.03
C LEU A 93 -4.40 -11.16 5.78
N ASP A 94 -4.56 -9.93 5.27
CA ASP A 94 -5.36 -9.63 4.09
C ASP A 94 -4.81 -10.34 2.84
N ALA A 95 -3.48 -10.35 2.67
CA ALA A 95 -2.80 -11.08 1.61
C ALA A 95 -3.01 -12.60 1.75
N GLY A 96 -2.94 -13.14 2.98
CA GLY A 96 -3.21 -14.54 3.26
C GLY A 96 -4.62 -14.98 2.85
N GLU A 97 -5.64 -14.17 3.15
CA GLU A 97 -7.02 -14.43 2.73
C GLU A 97 -7.18 -14.40 1.20
N LEU A 98 -6.57 -13.41 0.54
CA LEU A 98 -6.62 -13.29 -0.92
C LEU A 98 -5.98 -14.51 -1.60
N ILE A 99 -4.80 -14.93 -1.14
CA ILE A 99 -4.08 -16.09 -1.66
C ILE A 99 -4.86 -17.38 -1.36
N GLY A 100 -5.50 -17.50 -0.20
CA GLY A 100 -6.41 -18.61 0.11
C GLY A 100 -7.57 -18.71 -0.87
N ARG A 101 -8.21 -17.58 -1.21
CA ARG A 101 -9.26 -17.56 -2.24
C ARG A 101 -8.75 -17.98 -3.62
N VAL A 102 -7.57 -17.50 -4.02
CA VAL A 102 -6.94 -17.91 -5.29
C VAL A 102 -6.65 -19.41 -5.29
N TYR A 103 -6.13 -19.94 -4.19
CA TYR A 103 -5.87 -21.37 -4.01
C TYR A 103 -7.15 -22.19 -4.22
N ASP A 104 -8.24 -21.84 -3.55
CA ASP A 104 -9.51 -22.57 -3.65
C ASP A 104 -10.10 -22.53 -5.07
N LEU A 105 -10.09 -21.35 -5.71
CA LEU A 105 -10.56 -21.18 -7.08
C LEU A 105 -9.74 -22.00 -8.09
N LEU A 106 -8.42 -22.00 -7.95
CA LEU A 106 -7.53 -22.78 -8.81
C LEU A 106 -7.70 -24.27 -8.55
N ARG A 107 -7.74 -24.71 -7.29
CA ARG A 107 -7.95 -26.12 -6.92
C ARG A 107 -9.20 -26.69 -7.56
N ALA A 108 -10.30 -25.93 -7.61
CA ALA A 108 -11.55 -26.38 -8.24
C ALA A 108 -11.45 -26.66 -9.75
N GLN A 109 -10.41 -26.17 -10.43
CA GLN A 109 -10.19 -26.39 -11.87
C GLN A 109 -9.28 -27.59 -12.18
N TYR A 110 -8.74 -28.26 -11.16
CA TYR A 110 -7.86 -29.43 -11.36
C TYR A 110 -8.69 -30.69 -11.66
N ILE A 111 -8.14 -31.55 -12.52
CA ILE A 111 -8.76 -32.85 -12.87
C ILE A 111 -8.79 -33.78 -11.64
N ASP A 112 -7.71 -33.78 -10.86
CA ASP A 112 -7.60 -34.50 -9.58
C ASP A 112 -7.02 -33.56 -8.50
N PRO A 113 -7.88 -32.76 -7.84
CA PRO A 113 -7.44 -31.73 -6.89
C PRO A 113 -6.87 -32.30 -5.58
N ASP A 114 -7.09 -33.59 -5.29
CA ASP A 114 -6.65 -34.23 -4.05
C ASP A 114 -5.40 -35.08 -4.21
N SER A 115 -4.92 -35.27 -5.44
CA SER A 115 -3.59 -35.82 -5.69
C SER A 115 -2.48 -34.98 -5.06
N GLU A 116 -1.43 -35.66 -4.58
CA GLU A 116 -0.26 -35.02 -3.99
C GLU A 116 0.46 -34.10 -4.99
N ASP A 117 0.54 -34.51 -6.26
CA ASP A 117 1.18 -33.70 -7.32
C ASP A 117 0.42 -32.39 -7.57
N SER A 118 -0.92 -32.42 -7.55
CA SER A 118 -1.74 -31.23 -7.76
C SER A 118 -1.64 -30.26 -6.58
N LYS A 119 -1.71 -30.78 -5.35
CA LYS A 119 -1.50 -30.00 -4.13
C LYS A 119 -0.12 -29.36 -4.10
N HIS A 120 0.92 -30.15 -4.39
CA HIS A 120 2.30 -29.66 -4.42
C HIS A 120 2.46 -28.55 -5.46
N SER A 121 2.01 -28.77 -6.70
CA SER A 121 2.11 -27.78 -7.77
C SER A 121 1.36 -26.49 -7.44
N LEU A 122 0.19 -26.60 -6.83
CA LEU A 122 -0.63 -25.45 -6.44
C LEU A 122 0.00 -24.66 -5.28
N ASN A 123 0.54 -25.35 -4.27
CA ASN A 123 1.28 -24.73 -3.18
C ASN A 123 2.51 -23.98 -3.68
N VAL A 124 3.28 -24.60 -4.59
CA VAL A 124 4.46 -23.95 -5.21
C VAL A 124 4.04 -22.67 -5.95
N LEU A 125 2.93 -22.70 -6.69
CA LEU A 125 2.41 -21.51 -7.35
C LEU A 125 2.02 -20.42 -6.35
N CYS A 126 1.29 -20.76 -5.27
CA CYS A 126 0.85 -19.80 -4.27
C CYS A 126 2.03 -19.12 -3.56
N VAL A 127 3.05 -19.88 -3.17
CA VAL A 127 4.28 -19.34 -2.58
C VAL A 127 4.99 -18.38 -3.54
N ARG A 128 5.03 -18.70 -4.85
CA ARG A 128 5.61 -17.79 -5.85
C ARG A 128 4.82 -16.50 -6.02
N LEU A 129 3.49 -16.58 -6.00
CA LEU A 129 2.63 -15.39 -6.08
C LEU A 129 2.85 -14.48 -4.86
N VAL A 130 2.90 -15.05 -3.65
CA VAL A 130 3.24 -14.30 -2.42
C VAL A 130 4.61 -13.65 -2.53
N PHE A 131 5.62 -14.39 -3.03
CA PHE A 131 6.96 -13.84 -3.20
C PHE A 131 7.00 -12.68 -4.21
N LEU A 132 6.27 -12.77 -5.32
CA LEU A 132 6.22 -11.70 -6.33
C LEU A 132 5.54 -10.44 -5.80
N LEU A 133 4.44 -10.59 -5.05
CA LEU A 133 3.76 -9.48 -4.37
C LEU A 133 4.67 -8.83 -3.31
N PHE A 134 5.34 -9.65 -2.50
CA PHE A 134 6.30 -9.14 -1.53
C PHE A 134 7.51 -8.46 -2.18
N ALA A 135 8.00 -8.96 -3.30
CA ALA A 135 9.10 -8.34 -4.03
C ALA A 135 8.70 -6.98 -4.63
N GLU A 136 7.45 -6.84 -5.06
CA GLU A 136 6.87 -5.57 -5.49
C GLU A 136 6.79 -4.57 -4.32
N ASP A 137 6.26 -4.99 -3.17
CA ASP A 137 6.18 -4.16 -1.95
C ASP A 137 7.56 -3.85 -1.35
N ALA A 138 8.53 -4.75 -1.47
CA ALA A 138 9.91 -4.50 -1.05
C ALA A 138 10.68 -3.55 -2.00
N GLY A 139 10.08 -3.15 -3.12
CA GLY A 139 10.70 -2.31 -4.14
C GLY A 139 11.78 -3.00 -4.96
N LEU A 140 11.79 -4.34 -5.00
CA LEU A 140 12.63 -5.10 -5.93
C LEU A 140 12.11 -4.94 -7.37
N PHE A 141 10.81 -4.69 -7.54
CA PHE A 141 10.19 -4.33 -8.80
C PHE A 141 9.75 -2.86 -8.79
N ALA A 142 9.52 -2.30 -9.98
CA ALA A 142 8.82 -1.02 -10.09
C ALA A 142 7.41 -1.16 -9.49
N LYS A 143 6.86 -0.06 -8.95
CA LYS A 143 5.49 -0.05 -8.42
C LYS A 143 4.49 -0.56 -9.47
N ASP A 144 3.59 -1.44 -9.04
CA ASP A 144 2.57 -2.10 -9.88
C ASP A 144 3.14 -2.94 -11.04
N ALA A 145 4.43 -3.29 -11.08
CA ALA A 145 5.02 -4.10 -12.13
C ALA A 145 4.37 -5.48 -12.31
N PHE A 146 4.04 -6.19 -11.22
CA PHE A 146 3.42 -7.51 -11.31
C PHE A 146 1.97 -7.39 -11.80
N TYR A 147 1.24 -6.41 -11.28
CA TYR A 147 -0.10 -6.08 -11.76
C TYR A 147 -0.09 -5.69 -13.25
N ASN A 148 0.81 -4.79 -13.66
CA ASN A 148 0.93 -4.33 -15.04
C ASN A 148 1.36 -5.44 -16.00
N TYR A 149 2.11 -6.43 -15.52
CA TYR A 149 2.45 -7.62 -16.29
C TYR A 149 1.22 -8.51 -16.53
N LEU A 150 0.38 -8.73 -15.53
CA LEU A 150 -0.79 -9.62 -15.64
C LEU A 150 -2.00 -8.98 -16.32
N LYS A 151 -2.23 -7.68 -16.10
CA LYS A 151 -3.39 -6.93 -16.63
C LYS A 151 -3.68 -7.10 -18.13
N PRO A 152 -2.69 -7.08 -19.05
CA PRO A 152 -2.97 -7.26 -20.48
C PRO A 152 -3.19 -8.71 -20.88
N ILE A 153 -3.00 -9.69 -19.99
CA ILE A 153 -3.02 -11.11 -20.31
C ILE A 153 -4.45 -11.65 -20.18
N PRO A 154 -5.05 -12.21 -21.26
CA PRO A 154 -6.34 -12.88 -21.18
C PRO A 154 -6.32 -14.04 -20.19
N ALA A 155 -7.44 -14.29 -19.50
CA ALA A 155 -7.51 -15.30 -18.43
C ALA A 155 -7.06 -16.71 -18.87
N ASP A 156 -7.33 -17.11 -20.11
CA ASP A 156 -6.91 -18.39 -20.71
C ASP A 156 -5.39 -18.48 -20.96
N ARG A 157 -4.69 -17.35 -20.95
CA ARG A 157 -3.24 -17.22 -21.18
C ARG A 157 -2.43 -16.90 -19.93
N ILE A 158 -3.07 -16.75 -18.77
CA ILE A 158 -2.37 -16.49 -17.50
C ILE A 158 -1.45 -17.65 -17.11
N ARG A 159 -1.91 -18.90 -17.25
CA ARG A 159 -1.11 -20.09 -16.89
C ARG A 159 0.25 -20.17 -17.63
N PRO A 160 0.31 -20.06 -18.97
CA PRO A 160 1.61 -20.07 -19.65
C PRO A 160 2.47 -18.86 -19.29
N ALA A 161 1.89 -17.68 -19.11
CA ALA A 161 2.63 -16.48 -18.70
C ALA A 161 3.30 -16.64 -17.33
N LEU A 162 2.57 -17.17 -16.34
CA LEU A 162 3.12 -17.46 -15.01
C LEU A 162 4.20 -18.54 -15.03
N LYS A 163 4.13 -19.51 -15.96
CA LYS A 163 5.20 -20.50 -16.15
C LYS A 163 6.46 -19.86 -16.73
N GLU A 164 6.31 -18.97 -17.70
CA GLU A 164 7.43 -18.30 -18.37
C GLU A 164 8.20 -17.37 -17.42
N GLN A 165 7.49 -16.64 -16.55
CA GLN A 165 8.10 -15.86 -15.46
C GLN A 165 8.91 -16.71 -14.46
N SER A 166 8.50 -17.97 -14.25
CA SER A 166 9.18 -18.85 -13.28
C SER A 166 10.55 -19.38 -13.73
N LEU A 167 10.91 -19.22 -14.99
CA LEU A 167 12.24 -19.60 -15.52
C LEU A 167 13.34 -18.57 -15.19
N LEU A 168 12.99 -17.37 -14.71
CA LEU A 168 13.97 -16.32 -14.36
C LEU A 168 14.44 -16.38 -12.89
N LEU A 169 13.82 -17.20 -12.05
CA LEU A 169 14.09 -17.33 -10.60
C LEU A 169 14.61 -18.72 -10.18
N THR A 170 15.02 -19.57 -11.14
CA THR A 170 15.71 -20.84 -10.88
C THR A 170 17.14 -20.76 -11.41
#